data_AF-A0A4S2KVT9-F1
#
_entry.id   AF-A0A4S2KVT9-F1
#
_cell.length_a   1.000
_cell.length_b   1.000
_cell.length_c   1.000
_cell.angle_alpha   90.00
_cell.angle_beta   90.00
_cell.angle_gamma   90.00
#
_symmetry.space_group_name_H-M   'P 1'
#
loop_
_entity.id
_entity.type
_entity.pdbx_description
1 polymer ?
#
loop_
_entity_poly.entity_id
_entity_poly.type
_entity_poly.pdbx_seq_one_letter_code
_entity_poly.pdbx_strand_id
1 'polypeptide(L)'
;HIIERKKSDATTLKDKEEAWSQICDSYNISSIITSKRSVQQLKKLWSNLKSTQRDALTHEKQARLLTGGGREPSTAEIDPEIAAIAPNLMTTAPTLFSSNMSDEKIQ
;
A
#
# COMPACT_ATOMS: atom_id res chain seq x y z
N HIS A 1 13.39 4.26 -1.72
CA HIS A 1 13.19 4.97 -3.01
C HIS A 1 12.81 6.42 -2.80
N ILE A 2 13.20 7.35 -3.70
CA ILE A 2 12.91 8.79 -3.60
C ILE A 2 11.39 9.04 -3.48
N ILE A 3 10.61 8.33 -4.29
CA ILE A 3 9.13 8.41 -4.30
C ILE A 3 8.47 8.00 -2.98
N GLU A 4 9.12 7.16 -2.15
CA GLU A 4 8.59 6.68 -0.86
C GLU A 4 9.16 7.44 0.35
N ARG A 5 9.96 8.50 0.13
CA ARG A 5 10.46 9.33 1.23
C ARG A 5 9.29 9.98 1.97
N LYS A 6 9.15 9.72 3.28
CA LYS A 6 8.11 10.35 4.13
C LYS A 6 8.31 11.86 4.32
N LYS A 7 9.55 12.36 4.20
CA LYS A 7 9.84 13.80 4.27
C LYS A 7 9.15 14.54 3.13
N SER A 8 8.58 15.69 3.46
CA SER A 8 7.94 16.61 2.53
C SER A 8 8.43 18.03 2.84
N ASP A 9 9.39 18.48 2.05
CA ASP A 9 9.86 19.86 1.94
C ASP A 9 9.86 20.25 0.44
N ALA A 10 10.04 21.53 0.12
CA ALA A 10 9.95 22.00 -1.26
C ALA A 10 10.92 21.28 -2.22
N THR A 11 12.14 20.99 -1.74
CA THR A 11 13.17 20.26 -2.50
C THR A 11 12.76 18.82 -2.75
N THR A 12 12.32 18.10 -1.72
CA THR A 12 11.89 16.70 -1.84
C THR A 12 10.63 16.52 -2.66
N LEU A 13 9.74 17.53 -2.74
CA LEU A 13 8.60 17.48 -3.65
C LEU A 13 9.05 17.53 -5.11
N LYS A 14 10.00 18.43 -5.42
CA LYS A 14 10.61 18.52 -6.75
C LYS A 14 11.35 17.23 -7.11
N ASP A 15 12.15 16.69 -6.19
CA ASP A 15 12.87 15.43 -6.41
C ASP A 15 11.92 14.26 -6.70
N LYS A 16 10.77 14.20 -6.01
CA LYS A 16 9.75 13.18 -6.25
C LYS A 16 9.13 13.36 -7.63
N GLU A 17 8.83 14.58 -8.03
CA GLU A 17 8.26 14.87 -9.35
C GLU A 17 9.22 14.51 -10.48
N GLU A 18 10.50 14.84 -10.32
CA GLU A 18 11.55 14.47 -11.26
C GLU A 18 11.73 12.94 -11.33
N ALA A 19 11.78 12.25 -10.19
CA ALA A 19 11.85 10.79 -10.16
C ALA A 19 10.65 10.14 -10.88
N TRP A 20 9.45 10.69 -10.72
CA TRP A 20 8.28 10.23 -11.46
C TRP A 20 8.39 10.46 -12.98
N SER A 21 8.96 11.59 -13.40
CA SER A 21 9.23 11.86 -14.81
C SER A 21 10.20 10.83 -15.38
N GLN A 22 11.33 10.59 -14.69
CA GLN A 22 12.34 9.62 -15.13
C GLN A 22 11.77 8.20 -15.26
N ILE A 23 10.93 7.77 -14.31
CA ILE A 23 10.23 6.48 -14.39
C ILE A 23 9.29 6.45 -15.60
N CYS A 24 8.54 7.52 -15.85
CA CYS A 24 7.63 7.63 -16.98
C CYS A 24 8.36 7.58 -18.32
N ASP A 25 9.49 8.27 -18.42
CA ASP A 25 10.31 8.29 -19.63
C ASP A 25 10.95 6.92 -19.87
N SER A 26 11.54 6.33 -18.84
CA SER A 26 12.13 4.98 -18.91
C SER A 26 11.09 3.93 -19.29
N TYR A 27 9.89 4.03 -18.71
CA TYR A 27 8.77 3.18 -19.07
C TYR A 27 8.41 3.37 -20.54
N ASN A 28 8.18 4.61 -21.00
CA ASN A 28 7.72 4.90 -22.36
C ASN A 28 8.76 4.66 -23.47
N ILE A 29 10.05 4.59 -23.14
CA ILE A 29 11.13 4.25 -24.08
C ILE A 29 11.25 2.73 -24.30
N SER A 30 10.74 1.92 -23.37
CA SER A 30 10.78 0.47 -23.50
C SER A 30 10.07 0.01 -24.78
N SER A 31 10.67 -0.96 -25.48
CA SER A 31 10.15 -1.50 -26.74
C SER A 31 8.93 -2.39 -26.56
N ILE A 32 8.63 -2.80 -25.33
CA ILE A 32 7.51 -3.69 -24.98
C ILE A 32 6.19 -2.91 -24.93
N ILE A 33 6.25 -1.59 -24.83
CA ILE A 33 5.09 -0.76 -24.56
C ILE A 33 4.38 -0.39 -25.86
N THR A 34 3.11 -0.75 -25.97
CA THR A 34 2.28 -0.45 -27.15
C THR A 34 1.70 0.97 -27.12
N SER A 35 1.59 1.59 -25.94
CA SER A 35 0.98 2.91 -25.75
C SER A 35 1.66 3.69 -24.65
N LYS A 36 1.96 4.96 -24.92
CA LYS A 36 2.60 5.86 -23.95
C LYS A 36 1.68 6.11 -22.77
N ARG A 37 2.26 6.13 -21.58
CA ARG A 37 1.58 6.42 -20.32
C ARG A 37 1.99 7.77 -19.78
N SER A 38 1.10 8.39 -19.01
CA SER A 38 1.38 9.63 -18.30
C SER A 38 1.86 9.35 -16.88
N VAL A 39 2.58 10.31 -16.29
CA VAL A 39 3.00 10.27 -14.89
C VAL A 39 1.81 10.05 -13.96
N GLN A 40 0.65 10.67 -14.25
CA GLN A 40 -0.57 10.53 -13.43
C GLN A 40 -1.09 9.09 -13.43
N GLN A 41 -1.02 8.39 -14.57
CA GLN A 41 -1.43 7.00 -14.67
C GLN A 41 -0.50 6.09 -13.86
N LEU A 42 0.81 6.33 -13.91
CA LEU A 42 1.80 5.56 -13.14
C LEU A 42 1.66 5.81 -11.63
N LYS A 43 1.46 7.06 -11.21
CA LYS A 43 1.14 7.41 -9.82
C LYS A 43 -0.13 6.68 -9.34
N LYS A 44 -1.16 6.64 -10.18
CA LYS A 44 -2.42 5.94 -9.86
C LYS A 44 -2.23 4.43 -9.74
N LEU A 45 -1.50 3.83 -10.67
CA LEU A 45 -1.16 2.40 -10.62
C LEU A 45 -0.44 2.06 -9.32
N TRP A 46 0.59 2.82 -8.98
CA TRP A 46 1.35 2.62 -7.74
C TRP A 46 0.49 2.76 -6.48
N SER A 47 -0.40 3.74 -6.46
CA SER A 47 -1.37 3.89 -5.37
C SER A 47 -2.30 2.68 -5.25
N ASN A 48 -2.80 2.17 -6.37
CA ASN A 48 -3.67 0.99 -6.40
C ASN A 48 -2.92 -0.26 -5.91
N LEU A 49 -1.69 -0.50 -6.39
CA LEU A 49 -0.85 -1.63 -5.95
C LEU A 49 -0.63 -1.61 -4.44
N LYS A 50 -0.31 -0.44 -3.87
CA LYS A 50 -0.17 -0.29 -2.42
C LYS A 50 -1.49 -0.45 -1.67
N SER A 51 -2.62 -0.08 -2.27
CA SER A 51 -3.94 -0.30 -1.67
C SER A 51 -4.26 -1.78 -1.59
N THR A 52 -4.17 -2.49 -2.71
CA THR A 52 -4.43 -3.93 -2.78
C THR A 52 -3.62 -4.71 -1.75
N GLN A 53 -2.34 -4.38 -1.59
CA GLN A 53 -1.47 -5.00 -0.59
C GLN A 53 -1.92 -4.73 0.86
N ARG A 54 -2.33 -3.50 1.17
CA ARG A 54 -2.88 -3.17 2.50
C ARG A 54 -4.21 -3.85 2.76
N ASP A 55 -5.06 -3.95 1.74
CA ASP A 55 -6.37 -4.58 1.84
C ASP A 55 -6.23 -6.07 2.13
N ALA A 56 -5.29 -6.75 1.44
CA ALA A 56 -4.96 -8.16 1.71
C ALA A 56 -4.49 -8.38 3.16
N LEU A 57 -3.55 -7.55 3.65
CA LEU A 57 -3.08 -7.60 5.04
C LEU A 57 -4.18 -7.32 6.06
N THR A 58 -5.02 -6.33 5.78
CA THR A 58 -6.12 -5.94 6.67
C THR A 58 -7.16 -7.05 6.74
N HIS A 59 -7.50 -7.66 5.61
CA HIS A 59 -8.42 -8.78 5.53
C HIS A 59 -7.89 -10.00 6.29
N GLU A 60 -6.61 -10.36 6.12
CA GLU A 60 -5.99 -11.44 6.90
C GLU A 60 -6.07 -11.16 8.41
N LYS A 61 -5.71 -9.92 8.82
CA LYS A 61 -5.77 -9.53 10.23
C LYS A 61 -7.20 -9.62 10.79
N GLN A 62 -8.19 -9.12 10.05
CA GLN A 62 -9.58 -9.22 10.44
C GLN A 62 -10.02 -10.68 10.58
N ALA A 63 -9.66 -11.52 9.62
CA ALA A 63 -10.01 -12.93 9.65
C ALA A 63 -9.37 -13.68 10.85
N ARG A 64 -8.16 -13.31 11.25
CA ARG A 64 -7.50 -13.84 12.47
C ARG A 64 -8.16 -13.39 13.77
N LEU A 65 -8.79 -12.22 13.79
CA LEU A 65 -9.47 -11.68 14.98
C LEU A 65 -10.90 -12.22 15.14
N LEU A 66 -11.46 -12.87 14.12
CA LEU A 66 -12.78 -13.50 14.19
C LEU A 66 -12.69 -14.81 14.99
N THR A 67 -13.10 -14.78 16.25
CA THR A 67 -13.27 -15.97 17.10
C THR A 67 -14.62 -16.63 16.81
N GLY A 68 -14.66 -17.49 15.79
CA GLY A 68 -15.89 -18.16 15.35
C GLY A 68 -15.72 -19.61 14.91
N GLY A 69 -14.68 -20.32 15.36
CA GLY A 69 -14.46 -21.75 15.06
C GLY A 69 -14.31 -22.10 13.57
N GLY A 70 -14.17 -21.10 12.69
CA GLY A 70 -14.03 -21.26 11.25
C GLY A 70 -12.64 -21.74 10.84
N ARG A 71 -12.51 -22.07 9.56
CA ARG A 71 -11.25 -22.50 8.96
C ARG A 71 -10.17 -21.42 9.14
N GLU A 72 -8.92 -21.85 9.33
CA GLU A 72 -7.78 -20.92 9.37
C GLU A 72 -7.77 -20.00 8.14
N PRO A 73 -7.61 -18.68 8.33
CA PRO A 73 -7.52 -17.75 7.22
C PRO A 73 -6.23 -17.99 6.43
N SER A 74 -6.33 -17.88 5.10
CA SER A 74 -5.15 -17.90 4.23
C SER A 74 -4.24 -16.72 4.52
N THR A 75 -2.92 -16.95 4.50
CA THR A 75 -1.92 -15.89 4.58
C THR A 75 -2.06 -14.94 3.39
N ALA A 76 -1.97 -13.62 3.63
CA ALA A 76 -1.97 -12.64 2.57
C ALA A 76 -0.74 -12.83 1.68
N GLU A 77 -0.96 -12.95 0.37
CA GLU A 77 0.13 -13.01 -0.60
C GLU A 77 0.63 -11.59 -0.87
N ILE A 78 1.85 -11.30 -0.41
CA ILE A 78 2.49 -10.01 -0.59
C ILE A 78 3.49 -10.12 -1.73
N ASP A 79 3.28 -9.34 -2.79
CA ASP A 79 4.30 -9.16 -3.84
C ASP A 79 5.65 -8.70 -3.24
N PRO A 80 6.73 -9.50 -3.40
CA PRO A 80 8.03 -9.21 -2.82
C PRO A 80 8.68 -7.94 -3.40
N GLU A 81 8.41 -7.60 -4.66
CA GLU A 81 8.95 -6.40 -5.31
C GLU A 81 8.31 -5.15 -4.70
N ILE A 82 7.00 -5.20 -4.43
CA ILE A 82 6.31 -4.09 -3.75
C ILE A 82 6.83 -3.95 -2.31
N ALA A 83 7.05 -5.06 -1.60
CA ALA A 83 7.60 -5.05 -0.24
C ALA A 83 9.01 -4.46 -0.17
N ALA A 84 9.87 -4.76 -1.17
CA ALA A 84 11.20 -4.19 -1.28
C ALA A 84 11.17 -2.66 -1.49
N ILE A 85 10.22 -2.17 -2.30
CA ILE A 85 10.11 -0.75 -2.63
C ILE A 85 9.47 0.06 -1.48
N ALA A 86 8.46 -0.50 -0.82
CA ALA A 86 7.67 0.15 0.23
C ALA A 86 7.58 -0.72 1.51
N PRO A 87 8.69 -0.93 2.23
CA PRO A 87 8.72 -1.82 3.41
C PRO A 87 7.83 -1.33 4.55
N ASN A 88 7.62 -0.03 4.64
CA ASN A 88 6.73 0.60 5.63
C ASN A 88 5.24 0.31 5.38
N LEU A 89 4.87 -0.23 4.22
CA LEU A 89 3.50 -0.63 3.93
C LEU A 89 3.07 -1.84 4.79
N MET A 90 4.04 -2.71 5.12
CA MET A 90 3.84 -3.96 5.85
C MET A 90 3.93 -3.79 7.37
N THR A 91 4.32 -2.60 7.84
CA THR A 91 4.42 -2.31 9.27
C THR A 91 3.04 -1.92 9.81
N THR A 92 2.27 -2.90 10.28
CA THR A 92 1.03 -2.60 11.02
C THR A 92 1.38 -2.04 12.39
N ALA A 93 0.81 -0.89 12.75
CA ALA A 93 0.91 -0.40 14.12
C ALA A 93 0.23 -1.39 15.08
N PRO A 94 0.81 -1.63 16.29
CA PRO A 94 0.16 -2.46 17.29
C PRO A 94 -1.21 -1.83 17.63
N THR A 95 -2.27 -2.62 17.53
CA THR A 95 -3.61 -2.18 17.92
C THR A 95 -3.67 -2.12 19.44
N LEU A 96 -3.59 -0.91 19.99
CA LEU A 96 -4.10 -0.65 21.34
C LEU A 96 -5.61 -0.89 21.27
N PHE A 97 -6.06 -1.87 22.05
CA PHE A 97 -7.44 -2.31 22.18
C PHE A 97 -8.42 -1.11 22.19
N SER A 98 -9.08 -0.83 21.07
CA SER A 98 -10.25 0.07 21.05
C SER A 98 -11.47 -0.83 21.13
N SER A 99 -11.70 -1.38 22.32
CA SER A 99 -12.98 -2.03 22.60
C SER A 99 -14.01 -0.91 22.70
N ASN A 100 -14.76 -0.69 21.63
CA ASN A 100 -16.04 -0.01 21.75
C ASN A 100 -16.97 -0.98 22.49
N MET A 101 -16.90 -0.98 23.82
CA MET A 101 -17.96 -1.54 24.64
C MET A 101 -19.19 -0.70 24.31
N SER A 102 -20.06 -1.24 23.46
CA SER A 102 -21.43 -0.80 23.41
C SER A 102 -21.97 -0.99 24.83
N ASP A 103 -22.19 0.09 25.57
CA ASP A 103 -23.03 0.08 26.76
C ASP A 103 -24.46 -0.29 26.32
N GLU A 104 -24.69 -1.57 26.09
CA GLU A 104 -26.02 -2.13 26.05
C GLU A 104 -26.35 -2.82 27.37
N LYS A 105 -27.40 -2.25 27.98
CA LYS A 105 -28.24 -2.71 29.09
C LYS A 105 -27.75 -2.22 30.47
N ILE A 106 -28.62 -1.77 31.37
CA ILE A 106 -29.86 -2.45 31.79
C ILE A 106 -30.86 -1.41 32.35
N GLN A 107 -32.08 -1.43 31.79
CA GLN A 107 -33.42 -1.20 32.38
C GLN A 107 -33.80 0.14 33.04
#